data_AF-A0A351F1I0-F1
#
_entry.id   AF-A0A351F1I0-F1
#
_cell.length_a   1.000
_cell.length_b   1.000
_cell.length_c   1.000
_cell.angle_alpha   90.00
_cell.angle_beta   90.00
_cell.angle_gamma   90.00
#
_symmetry.space_group_name_H-M   'P 1'
#
loop_
_entity.id
_entity.type
_entity.pdbx_description
1 polymer ?
#
loop_
_entity_poly.entity_id
_entity_poly.type
_entity_poly.pdbx_seq_one_letter_code
_entity_poly.pdbx_strand_id
1 'polypeptide(L)'
;MKYLTTIHLFYILGILLLIFLPSNGMGKVEHTRILELRLDYLVHILIFLPWAFLIPKSGVKPWQWLMLGLVFATIAEFIHFFLPYRSFNINDLIGNVAGIILGWGIFLIRELILI
;
A
#
# COMPACT_ATOMS: atom_id res chain seq x y z
N MET A 1 -21.02 -1.09 -10.23
CA MET A 1 -20.48 0.24 -9.86
C MET A 1 -20.43 0.45 -8.35
N LYS A 2 -21.52 0.27 -7.60
CA LYS A 2 -21.51 0.24 -6.12
C LYS A 2 -20.41 -0.67 -5.55
N TYR A 3 -20.25 -1.86 -6.13
CA TYR A 3 -19.26 -2.85 -5.69
C TYR A 3 -17.80 -2.40 -5.76
N LEU A 4 -17.37 -1.64 -6.79
CA LEU A 4 -15.96 -1.20 -6.89
C LEU A 4 -15.63 -0.18 -5.79
N THR A 5 -16.54 0.77 -5.57
CA THR A 5 -16.44 1.74 -4.46
C THR A 5 -16.46 1.01 -3.11
N THR A 6 -17.32 0.00 -2.94
CA THR A 6 -17.37 -0.82 -1.73
C THR A 6 -16.07 -1.60 -1.52
N ILE A 7 -15.52 -2.24 -2.56
CA ILE A 7 -14.23 -2.95 -2.50
C ILE A 7 -13.11 -1.99 -2.10
N HIS A 8 -13.06 -0.83 -2.75
CA HIS A 8 -12.06 0.18 -2.45
C HIS A 8 -12.16 0.71 -1.01
N LEU A 9 -13.38 0.89 -0.50
CA LEU A 9 -13.60 1.25 0.91
C LEU A 9 -13.09 0.16 1.86
N PHE A 10 -13.45 -1.10 1.64
CA PHE A 10 -12.94 -2.21 2.45
C PHE A 10 -11.43 -2.34 2.39
N TYR A 11 -10.85 -2.10 1.22
CA TYR A 11 -9.40 -2.08 1.02
C TYR A 11 -8.73 -0.98 1.86
N ILE A 12 -9.21 0.27 1.80
CA ILE A 12 -8.68 1.36 2.63
C ILE A 12 -8.84 1.03 4.12
N LEU A 13 -10.02 0.55 4.53
CA LEU A 13 -10.27 0.17 5.93
C LEU A 13 -9.35 -0.96 6.39
N GLY A 14 -9.06 -1.93 5.52
CA GLY A 14 -8.12 -3.01 5.79
C GLY A 14 -6.70 -2.49 6.01
N ILE A 15 -6.23 -1.56 5.17
CA ILE A 15 -4.92 -0.93 5.34
C ILE A 15 -4.86 -0.13 6.65
N LEU A 16 -5.88 0.69 6.93
CA LEU A 16 -5.95 1.46 8.17
C LEU A 16 -5.93 0.53 9.38
N LEU A 17 -6.69 -0.56 9.36
CA LEU A 17 -6.66 -1.57 10.43
C LEU A 17 -5.25 -2.12 10.63
N LEU A 18 -4.54 -2.48 9.55
CA LEU A 18 -3.17 -3.01 9.64
C LEU A 18 -2.17 -2.00 10.21
N ILE A 19 -2.32 -0.71 9.91
CA ILE A 19 -1.48 0.38 10.46
C ILE A 19 -1.66 0.47 11.98
N PHE A 20 -2.90 0.39 12.48
CA PHE A 20 -3.20 0.53 13.91
C PHE A 20 -3.02 -0.77 14.71
N LEU A 21 -2.94 -1.93 14.06
CA LEU A 21 -2.74 -3.18 14.78
C LEU A 21 -1.31 -3.23 15.35
N PRO A 22 -1.17 -3.59 16.64
CA PRO A 22 0.14 -3.87 17.20
C PRO A 22 0.76 -5.03 16.41
N SER A 23 1.96 -4.83 15.86
CA SER A 23 2.79 -5.99 15.53
C SER A 23 3.28 -6.50 16.87
N ASN A 24 2.51 -7.40 17.49
CA ASN A 24 2.89 -8.01 18.75
C ASN A 24 4.36 -8.44 18.66
N GLY A 25 5.19 -8.02 19.61
CA GLY A 25 6.53 -8.58 19.83
C GLY A 25 6.50 -10.05 20.26
N MET A 26 5.56 -10.85 19.74
CA MET A 26 5.47 -12.27 19.95
C MET A 26 6.44 -12.97 19.00
N GLY A 27 7.69 -13.06 19.48
CA GLY A 27 8.68 -14.01 19.02
C GLY A 27 9.29 -13.67 17.67
N LYS A 28 10.53 -13.18 17.70
CA LYS A 28 11.59 -13.56 16.77
C LYS A 28 11.10 -14.20 15.47
N VAL A 29 10.66 -13.39 14.50
CA VAL A 29 10.79 -13.78 13.09
C VAL A 29 12.27 -13.60 12.73
N GLU A 30 13.15 -14.28 13.47
CA GLU A 30 14.62 -14.16 13.35
C GLU A 30 15.16 -15.02 12.20
N HIS A 31 14.37 -15.91 11.59
CA HIS A 31 14.91 -16.93 10.68
C HIS A 31 14.16 -17.19 9.37
N THR A 32 13.26 -16.32 8.92
CA THR A 32 12.82 -16.32 7.50
C THR A 32 13.51 -15.18 6.74
N ARG A 33 14.84 -15.10 6.85
CA ARG A 33 15.69 -14.33 5.94
C ARG A 33 16.00 -15.19 4.73
N ILE A 34 15.09 -15.27 3.78
CA ILE A 34 15.51 -15.63 2.42
C ILE A 34 16.08 -14.33 1.84
N LEU A 35 17.41 -14.18 1.87
CA LEU A 35 18.16 -13.07 1.24
C LEU A 35 18.07 -11.66 1.90
N GLU A 36 18.14 -11.54 3.23
CA GLU A 36 18.20 -10.24 3.98
C GLU A 36 17.02 -9.26 3.77
N LEU A 37 16.18 -9.48 2.75
CA LEU A 37 14.87 -8.88 2.54
C LEU A 37 13.92 -9.50 3.55
N ARG A 38 13.59 -8.71 4.56
CA ARG A 38 12.53 -9.07 5.49
C ARG A 38 11.22 -9.11 4.66
N LEU A 39 10.48 -10.22 4.78
CA LEU A 39 9.26 -10.47 4.00
C LEU A 39 8.18 -9.39 4.19
N ASP A 40 8.29 -8.60 5.25
CA ASP A 40 7.47 -7.44 5.52
C ASP A 40 7.56 -6.39 4.39
N TYR A 41 8.73 -6.15 3.81
CA TYR A 41 8.88 -5.18 2.71
C TYR A 41 8.11 -5.59 1.46
N LEU A 42 8.04 -6.89 1.16
CA LEU A 42 7.22 -7.40 0.06
C LEU A 42 5.73 -7.21 0.36
N VAL A 43 5.32 -7.41 1.62
CA VAL A 43 3.93 -7.17 2.05
C VAL A 43 3.54 -5.71 1.85
N HIS A 44 4.41 -4.75 2.16
CA HIS A 44 4.19 -3.32 1.89
C HIS A 44 3.94 -3.04 0.40
N ILE A 45 4.75 -3.62 -0.49
CA ILE A 45 4.55 -3.48 -1.94
C ILE A 45 3.21 -4.08 -2.37
N LEU A 46 2.95 -5.32 -1.98
CA LEU A 46 1.76 -6.08 -2.41
C LEU A 46 0.45 -5.47 -1.89
N ILE A 47 0.44 -4.92 -0.69
CA ILE A 47 -0.74 -4.28 -0.12
C ILE A 47 -1.08 -2.99 -0.84
N PHE A 48 -0.09 -2.19 -1.26
CA PHE A 48 -0.35 -0.91 -1.93
C PHE A 48 -0.55 -1.02 -3.45
N LEU A 49 -0.07 -2.10 -4.08
CA LEU A 49 -0.21 -2.35 -5.52
C LEU A 49 -1.65 -2.26 -6.06
N PRO A 50 -2.68 -2.83 -5.40
CA PRO A 50 -4.07 -2.78 -5.88
C PRO A 50 -4.65 -1.37 -6.04
N TRP A 51 -4.07 -0.35 -5.37
CA TRP A 51 -4.53 1.04 -5.46
C TRP A 51 -4.75 1.50 -6.90
N ALA A 52 -3.81 1.19 -7.79
CA ALA A 52 -3.83 1.65 -9.19
C ALA A 52 -5.06 1.16 -9.97
N PHE A 53 -5.67 0.03 -9.58
CA PHE A 53 -6.81 -0.58 -10.27
C PHE A 53 -8.15 -0.20 -9.66
N LEU A 54 -8.14 0.39 -8.47
CA LEU A 54 -9.34 0.78 -7.72
C LEU A 54 -9.77 2.22 -8.01
N ILE A 55 -9.39 2.76 -9.18
CA ILE A 55 -9.76 4.11 -9.61
C ILE A 55 -11.29 4.23 -9.58
N PRO A 56 -11.85 5.12 -8.74
CA PRO A 56 -13.28 5.37 -8.74
C PRO A 56 -13.68 5.95 -10.11
N LYS A 57 -14.85 5.59 -10.62
CA LYS A 57 -15.43 6.23 -11.83
C LYS A 57 -15.79 7.72 -11.63
N SER A 58 -15.37 8.34 -10.53
CA SER A 58 -15.46 9.79 -10.36
C SER A 58 -14.57 10.46 -11.42
N GLY A 59 -14.85 11.71 -11.78
CA GLY A 59 -14.08 12.48 -12.77
C GLY A 59 -12.61 12.79 -12.37
N VAL A 60 -12.04 12.02 -11.44
CA VAL A 60 -10.65 12.06 -11.03
C VAL A 60 -9.81 11.54 -12.19
N LYS A 61 -8.86 12.37 -12.63
CA LYS A 61 -7.93 11.97 -13.69
C LYS A 61 -6.99 10.88 -13.17
N PRO A 62 -6.56 9.93 -14.02
CA PRO A 62 -5.71 8.83 -13.57
C PRO A 62 -4.44 9.29 -12.82
N TRP A 63 -3.78 10.36 -13.26
CA TRP A 63 -2.61 10.91 -12.55
C TRP A 63 -2.93 11.50 -11.17
N GLN A 64 -4.14 12.06 -10.97
CA GLN A 64 -4.58 12.55 -9.66
C GLN A 64 -4.77 11.37 -8.71
N TRP A 65 -5.27 10.25 -9.22
CA TRP A 65 -5.39 9.01 -8.46
C TRP A 65 -4.04 8.45 -8.02
N LEU A 66 -3.04 8.51 -8.90
CA LEU A 66 -1.65 8.18 -8.55
C LEU A 66 -1.14 9.07 -7.41
N MET A 67 -1.31 10.39 -7.50
CA MET A 67 -0.87 11.33 -6.46
C MET A 67 -1.55 11.05 -5.12
N LEU A 68 -2.87 10.78 -5.12
CA LEU A 68 -3.59 10.40 -3.90
C LEU A 68 -3.02 9.10 -3.30
N GLY A 69 -2.66 8.13 -4.12
CA GLY A 69 -2.03 6.88 -3.66
C GLY A 69 -0.67 7.11 -3.01
N LEU A 70 0.17 7.95 -3.60
CA LEU A 70 1.49 8.29 -3.05
C LEU A 70 1.39 9.06 -1.72
N VAL A 71 0.45 10.01 -1.63
CA VAL A 71 0.15 10.72 -0.38
C VAL A 71 -0.36 9.74 0.67
N PHE A 72 -1.29 8.84 0.30
CA PHE A 72 -1.82 7.84 1.22
C PHE A 72 -0.75 6.87 1.73
N ALA A 73 0.11 6.36 0.85
CA ALA A 73 1.26 5.52 1.20
C ALA A 73 2.24 6.21 2.16
N THR A 74 2.44 7.51 1.99
CA THR A 74 3.32 8.30 2.86
C THR A 74 2.69 8.54 4.23
N ILE A 75 1.41 8.93 4.26
CA ILE A 75 0.66 9.13 5.50
C ILE A 75 0.57 7.81 6.29
N ALA A 76 0.38 6.68 5.62
CA ALA A 76 0.30 5.36 6.25
C ALA A 76 1.53 5.07 7.14
N GLU A 77 2.73 5.29 6.62
CA GLU A 77 3.96 5.11 7.39
C GLU A 77 4.17 6.25 8.41
N PHE A 78 3.78 7.47 8.07
CA PHE A 78 3.88 8.61 8.99
C PHE A 78 3.00 8.44 10.24
N ILE A 79 1.85 7.75 10.14
CA ILE A 79 1.01 7.44 11.31
C ILE A 79 1.78 6.64 12.36
N HIS A 80 2.73 5.78 11.97
CA HIS A 80 3.55 5.01 12.92
C HIS A 80 4.37 5.91 13.86
N PHE A 81 4.67 7.17 13.51
CA PHE A 81 5.31 8.11 14.44
C PHE A 81 4.46 8.39 15.70
N PHE A 82 3.14 8.28 15.59
CA PHE A 82 2.22 8.59 16.70
C PHE A 82 1.79 7.35 17.49
N LEU A 83 2.20 6.15 17.06
CA LEU A 83 1.83 4.90 17.71
C LEU A 83 2.99 4.40 18.58
N PRO A 84 2.83 4.30 19.91
CA PRO A 84 3.94 3.99 20.82
C PRO A 84 4.53 2.58 20.67
N TYR A 85 3.82 1.68 19.98
CA TYR A 85 4.22 0.30 19.70
C TYR A 85 4.63 0.09 18.23
N ARG A 86 4.74 1.16 17.44
CA ARG A 86 5.30 1.16 16.08
C ARG A 86 6.41 2.20 16.00
N SER A 87 7.20 2.14 14.93
CA SER A 87 8.21 3.14 14.64
C SER A 87 8.19 3.38 13.15
N PHE A 88 8.33 4.65 12.77
CA PHE A 88 8.52 5.00 11.37
C PHE A 88 9.75 4.29 10.81
N ASN A 89 9.57 3.65 9.66
CA ASN A 89 10.63 2.95 8.95
C ASN A 89 10.67 3.38 7.48
N ILE A 90 11.81 3.94 7.08
CA ILE A 90 12.01 4.42 5.71
C ILE A 90 11.91 3.30 4.67
N ASN A 91 12.29 2.07 5.02
CA ASN A 91 12.18 0.94 4.10
C ASN A 91 10.71 0.55 3.87
N ASP A 92 9.86 0.69 4.90
CA ASP A 92 8.43 0.42 4.80
C ASP A 92 7.74 1.50 3.97
N LEU A 93 8.14 2.77 4.13
CA LEU A 93 7.71 3.87 3.25
C LEU A 93 8.07 3.60 1.79
N ILE A 94 9.32 3.20 1.52
CA ILE A 94 9.79 2.85 0.18
C ILE A 94 8.95 1.69 -0.38
N GLY A 95 8.67 0.66 0.43
CA GLY A 95 7.81 -0.45 0.06
C GLY A 95 6.40 -0.01 -0.34
N ASN A 96 5.75 0.84 0.47
CA ASN A 96 4.41 1.36 0.19
C ASN A 96 4.39 2.15 -1.13
N VAL A 97 5.35 3.06 -1.30
CA VAL A 97 5.49 3.89 -2.51
C VAL A 97 5.81 3.04 -3.74
N ALA A 98 6.70 2.05 -3.62
CA ALA A 98 7.02 1.11 -4.68
C ALA A 98 5.77 0.29 -5.09
N GLY A 99 4.94 -0.13 -4.13
CA GLY A 99 3.65 -0.75 -4.41
C GLY A 99 2.76 0.12 -5.31
N ILE A 100 2.57 1.40 -4.95
CA ILE A 100 1.81 2.35 -5.75
C ILE A 100 2.40 2.51 -7.18
N ILE A 101 3.72 2.70 -7.28
CA ILE A 101 4.40 2.93 -8.57
C ILE A 101 4.35 1.69 -9.46
N LEU A 102 4.58 0.50 -8.90
CA LEU A 102 4.52 -0.76 -9.64
C LEU A 102 3.10 -1.06 -10.10
N GLY A 103 2.11 -0.89 -9.22
CA GLY A 103 0.70 -1.02 -9.59
C GLY A 103 0.34 -0.06 -10.73
N TRP A 104 0.84 1.16 -10.68
CA TRP A 104 0.65 2.16 -11.74
C TRP A 104 1.30 1.75 -13.07
N GLY A 105 2.54 1.26 -13.04
CA GLY A 105 3.22 0.75 -14.23
C GLY A 105 2.43 -0.39 -14.90
N ILE A 106 1.92 -1.34 -14.11
CA ILE A 106 1.08 -2.44 -14.61
C ILE A 106 -0.24 -1.89 -15.18
N PHE A 107 -0.86 -0.92 -14.51
CA PHE A 107 -2.07 -0.26 -15.01
C PHE A 107 -1.83 0.40 -16.38
N LEU A 108 -0.74 1.14 -16.56
CA LEU A 108 -0.41 1.76 -17.85
C LEU A 108 -0.14 0.73 -18.96
N ILE A 109 0.59 -0.35 -18.66
CA ILE A 109 0.83 -1.45 -19.61
C ILE A 109 -0.50 -2.08 -20.04
N ARG A 110 -1.42 -2.31 -19.08
CA ARG A 110 -2.77 -2.81 -19.39
C ARG A 110 -3.51 -1.89 -20.34
N GLU A 111 -3.54 -0.58 -20.07
CA GLU A 111 -4.22 0.39 -20.95
C GLU A 111 -3.59 0.40 -22.35
N LEU A 112 -2.26 0.29 -22.45
CA LEU A 112 -1.57 0.24 -23.75
C LEU A 112 -1.93 -1.00 -24.58
N ILE A 113 -2.09 -2.17 -23.96
CA ILE A 113 -2.40 -3.44 -24.65
C ILE A 113 -3.88 -3.50 -25.09
N LEU A 114 -4.77 -2.78 -24.40
CA LEU A 114 -6.21 -2.81 -24.65
C LEU A 114 -6.72 -1.73 -25.63
N ILE A 115 -5.82 -0.90 -26.15
CA ILE A 115 -6.07 0.10 -27.22
C ILE A 115 -5.69 -0.51 -28.57
#